data_AF-A0A081ARE7-F1
#
_entry.id   AF-A0A081ARE7-F1
#
_cell.length_a   1.000
_cell.length_b   1.000
_cell.length_c   1.000
_cell.angle_alpha   90.00
_cell.angle_beta   90.00
_cell.angle_gamma   90.00
#
_symmetry.space_group_name_H-M   'P 1'
#
loop_
_entity.id
_entity.type
_entity.pdbx_description
1 polymer ?
#
loop_
_entity_poly.entity_id
_entity_poly.type
_entity_poly.pdbx_seq_one_letter_code
_entity_poly.pdbx_strand_id
1 'polypeptide(L)' 'MSDDQMPPFSLDKPRYNTSTYIGRWRKFAELVSPKWLFLSSEQIQHAAQTLEDFRNGKIAPGQFKDAELWNLRQ' A
#
# COMPACT_ATOMS: atom_id res chain seq x y z
N MET A 1 5.56 -5.24 -14.01
CA MET A 1 4.14 -5.47 -13.65
C MET A 1 3.42 -4.22 -14.09
N SER A 2 2.70 -4.27 -15.22
CA SER A 2 2.00 -3.11 -15.77
C SER A 2 0.94 -2.62 -14.77
N ASP A 3 0.77 -1.29 -14.64
CA ASP A 3 -0.20 -0.63 -13.73
C ASP A 3 -1.63 -1.22 -13.84
N ASP A 4 -1.95 -1.86 -14.95
CA ASP A 4 -3.25 -2.42 -15.33
C ASP A 4 -3.70 -3.69 -14.56
N GLN A 5 -2.83 -4.30 -13.74
CA GLN A 5 -3.17 -5.49 -12.92
C GLN A 5 -3.28 -5.20 -11.42
N MET A 6 -3.19 -3.94 -10.99
CA MET A 6 -3.24 -3.58 -9.58
C MET A 6 -4.69 -3.42 -9.13
N PRO A 7 -5.13 -4.09 -8.03
CA PRO A 7 -6.49 -3.92 -7.54
C PRO A 7 -6.71 -2.48 -7.06
N PRO A 8 -7.96 -1.97 -7.09
CA PRO A 8 -8.28 -0.64 -6.57
C PRO A 8 -7.84 -0.52 -5.11
N PHE A 9 -7.28 0.62 -4.74
CA PHE A 9 -6.76 0.83 -3.39
C PHE A 9 -7.89 0.80 -2.36
N SER A 10 -7.62 0.17 -1.22
CA SER A 10 -8.51 0.15 -0.06
C SER A 10 -7.68 0.00 1.20
N LEU A 11 -8.04 0.77 2.24
CA LEU A 11 -7.44 0.64 3.57
C LEU A 11 -7.93 -0.65 4.27
N ASP A 12 -9.22 -0.98 4.13
CA ASP A 12 -9.85 -2.09 4.84
C ASP A 12 -9.60 -3.44 4.19
N LYS A 13 -9.52 -3.48 2.85
CA LYS A 13 -9.39 -4.73 2.10
C LYS A 13 -7.92 -5.09 1.87
N PRO A 14 -7.53 -6.37 1.88
CA PRO A 14 -6.18 -6.78 1.56
C PRO A 14 -5.89 -6.62 0.06
N ARG A 15 -4.63 -6.30 -0.30
CA ARG A 15 -4.16 -6.22 -1.69
C ARG A 15 -4.30 -7.55 -2.44
N TYR A 16 -4.07 -8.67 -1.75
CA TYR A 16 -4.13 -10.01 -2.32
C TYR A 16 -5.26 -10.82 -1.68
N ASN A 17 -5.81 -11.76 -2.44
CA ASN A 17 -6.81 -12.70 -1.94
C ASN A 17 -6.19 -13.66 -0.91
N THR A 18 -6.45 -13.39 0.37
CA THR A 18 -5.94 -14.15 1.52
C THR A 18 -6.58 -15.53 1.71
N SER A 19 -7.61 -15.88 0.92
CA SER A 19 -8.17 -17.24 0.90
C SER A 19 -7.18 -18.23 0.29
N THR A 20 -6.33 -17.75 -0.63
CA THR A 20 -5.31 -18.57 -1.30
C THR A 20 -4.00 -18.59 -0.51
N TYR A 21 -3.27 -19.71 -0.58
CA TYR A 21 -1.94 -19.82 0.03
C TYR A 21 -0.99 -18.74 -0.51
N ILE A 22 -0.96 -18.55 -1.83
CA ILE A 22 -0.09 -17.57 -2.48
C ILE A 22 -0.41 -16.14 -2.02
N GLY A 23 -1.69 -15.79 -1.88
CA GLY A 23 -2.08 -14.47 -1.38
C GLY A 23 -1.64 -14.22 0.06
N ARG A 24 -1.73 -15.24 0.93
CA ARG A 24 -1.19 -15.14 2.30
C ARG A 24 0.34 -15.03 2.32
N TRP A 25 1.02 -15.83 1.50
CA TRP A 25 2.48 -15.77 1.40
C TRP A 25 2.95 -14.40 0.92
N ARG A 26 2.31 -13.81 -0.12
CA ARG A 26 2.64 -12.46 -0.58
C ARG A 26 2.44 -11.41 0.51
N LYS A 27 1.32 -11.45 1.23
CA LYS A 27 1.08 -10.57 2.39
C LYS A 27 2.20 -10.69 3.43
N PHE A 28 2.62 -11.91 3.75
CA PHE A 28 3.68 -12.13 4.71
C PHE A 28 5.03 -11.62 4.20
N ALA A 29 5.39 -11.94 2.95
CA ALA A 29 6.65 -11.52 2.33
C ALA A 29 6.79 -10.00 2.26
N GLU A 30 5.70 -9.26 2.04
CA GLU A 30 5.68 -7.79 2.12
C GLU A 30 5.95 -7.31 3.56
N LEU A 31 5.27 -7.90 4.55
CA LEU A 31 5.40 -7.53 5.96
C LEU A 31 6.81 -7.77 6.52
N VAL A 32 7.49 -8.85 6.11
CA VAL A 32 8.85 -9.18 6.57
C VAL A 32 9.94 -8.73 5.59
N SER A 33 9.61 -7.89 4.62
CA SER A 33 10.55 -7.44 3.60
C SER A 33 11.72 -6.66 4.22
N PRO A 34 12.99 -6.96 3.89
CA PRO A 34 14.12 -6.17 4.40
C PRO A 34 14.14 -4.72 3.88
N LYS A 35 13.27 -4.37 2.93
CA LYS A 35 13.11 -3.00 2.41
C LYS A 35 12.77 -1.99 3.53
N TRP A 36 12.12 -2.44 4.61
CA TRP A 36 11.83 -1.64 5.80
C TRP A 36 13.08 -0.98 6.39
N LEU A 37 14.24 -1.64 6.29
CA LEU A 37 15.51 -1.16 6.86
C LEU A 37 16.12 0.01 6.08
N PHE A 38 15.64 0.29 4.87
CA PHE A 38 16.18 1.32 3.99
C PHE A 38 15.30 2.55 3.87
N LEU A 39 14.20 2.62 4.63
CA LEU A 39 13.31 3.78 4.64
C LEU A 39 13.83 4.86 5.59
N SER A 40 13.75 6.11 5.17
CA SER A 40 14.03 7.26 6.06
C SER A 40 12.82 7.58 6.95
N SER A 41 13.07 8.23 8.09
CA SER A 41 11.99 8.69 8.97
C SER A 41 11.01 9.62 8.26
N GLU A 42 11.50 10.46 7.35
CA GLU A 42 10.68 11.37 6.54
C GLU A 42 9.74 10.60 5.60
N GLN A 43 10.23 9.52 4.96
CA GLN A 43 9.41 8.68 4.09
C GLN A 43 8.30 7.97 4.86
N ILE A 44 8.59 7.50 6.08
CA ILE A 44 7.62 6.85 6.96
C ILE A 44 6.53 7.85 7.39
N GLN A 45 6.93 9.05 7.81
CA GLN A 45 5.98 10.11 8.20
C GLN A 45 5.11 10.55 7.02
N HIS A 46 5.71 10.74 5.84
CA HIS A 46 5.00 11.08 4.61
C HIS A 46 3.96 10.01 4.23
N ALA A 47 4.33 8.73 4.31
CA ALA A 47 3.41 7.62 4.05
C ALA A 47 2.24 7.62 5.05
N ALA A 48 2.52 7.76 6.34
CA ALA A 48 1.49 7.81 7.39
C ALA A 48 0.51 8.97 7.16
N GLN A 49 1.02 10.18 6.94
CA GLN A 49 0.21 11.37 6.69
C GLN A 49 -0.66 11.19 5.43
N THR A 50 -0.10 10.66 4.35
CA THR A 50 -0.84 10.42 3.10
C THR A 50 -1.99 9.42 3.33
N LEU A 51 -1.77 8.35 4.11
CA LEU A 51 -2.82 7.38 4.41
C LEU A 51 -3.92 7.97 5.31
N GLU A 52 -3.57 8.85 6.25
CA GLU A 52 -4.54 9.58 7.06
C GLU A 52 -5.35 10.57 6.23
N ASP A 53 -4.71 11.30 5.32
CA ASP A 53 -5.40 12.21 4.41
C ASP A 53 -6.32 11.46 3.44
N PHE A 54 -5.93 10.26 3.00
CA PHE A 54 -6.80 9.36 2.25
C PHE A 54 -8.03 8.95 3.08
N ARG A 55 -7.82 8.53 4.33
CA ARG A 55 -8.91 8.14 5.24
C ARG A 55 -9.88 9.29 5.51
N ASN A 56 -9.35 10.51 5.62
CA ASN A 56 -10.12 11.72 5.86
C ASN A 56 -10.79 12.30 4.60
N GLY A 57 -10.60 11.66 3.43
CA GLY A 57 -11.17 12.12 2.16
C GLY A 57 -10.57 13.43 1.63
N LYS A 58 -9.38 13.82 2.11
CA LYS A 58 -8.67 15.03 1.67
C LYS A 58 -7.93 14.86 0.35
N ILE A 59 -7.71 13.63 -0.08
CA ILE A 59 -7.03 13.33 -1.35
C ILE A 59 -8.03 13.49 -2.50
N ALA A 60 -7.68 14.34 -3.46
CA ALA A 60 -8.50 14.53 -4.65
C ALA A 60 -8.48 13.25 -5.53
N PRO A 61 -9.60 12.89 -6.18
CA PRO A 61 -9.62 11.77 -7.11
C PRO A 61 -8.64 12.05 -8.27
N GLY A 62 -7.65 11.16 -8.43
CA GLY A 62 -6.59 11.28 -9.45
C GLY A 62 -5.27 11.90 -8.96
N GLN A 63 -5.17 12.31 -7.70
CA GLN A 63 -3.92 12.85 -7.13
C GLN A 63 -2.83 11.78 -6.93
N PHE A 64 -3.23 10.54 -6.64
CA PHE A 64 -2.33 9.40 -6.53
C PHE A 64 -2.87 8.23 -7.36
N LYS A 65 -1.95 7.46 -7.93
CA LYS A 65 -2.31 6.17 -8.53
C LYS A 65 -2.59 5.15 -7.44
N ASP A 66 -3.49 4.19 -7.69
CA ASP A 66 -3.72 3.06 -6.78
C ASP A 66 -2.41 2.33 -6.44
N ALA A 67 -1.51 2.24 -7.43
CA ALA A 67 -0.21 1.61 -7.25
C ALA A 67 0.66 2.29 -6.18
N GLU A 68 0.63 3.62 -6.14
CA GLU A 68 1.39 4.44 -5.19
C GLU A 68 0.80 4.30 -3.78
N LEU A 69 -0.53 4.38 -3.66
CA LEU A 69 -1.22 4.21 -2.38
C LEU A 69 -0.97 2.84 -1.77
N TRP A 70 -0.96 1.79 -2.60
CA TRP A 70 -0.60 0.44 -2.15
C TRP A 70 0.83 0.33 -1.66
N ASN A 71 1.79 1.05 -2.26
CA ASN A 71 3.18 1.06 -1.82
C ASN A 71 3.36 1.84 -0.52
N LEU A 72 2.62 2.93 -0.31
CA LEU A 72 2.65 3.71 0.93
C LEU A 72 2.05 2.95 2.12
N ARG A 73 1.11 2.04 1.86
CA ARG A 73 0.45 1.21 2.88
C ARG A 73 1.29 0.04 3.40
N GLN A 74 2.36 -0.33 2.69
CA GLN A 74 3.18 -1.48 3.02
C GLN A 74 3.65 -1.42 4.49
#